data_AF-A0A7V9HPS3-F1
#
_entry.id   AF-A0A7V9HPS3-F1
#
_cell.length_a   1.000
_cell.length_b   1.000
_cell.length_c   1.000
_cell.angle_alpha   90.00
_cell.angle_beta   90.00
_cell.angle_gamma   90.00
#
_symmetry.space_group_name_H-M   'P 1'
#
loop_
_entity.id
_entity.type
_entity.pdbx_description
1 polymer ?
#
loop_
_entity_poly.entity_id
_entity_poly.type
_entity_poly.pdbx_seq_one_letter_code
_entity_poly.pdbx_strand_id
1 'polypeptide(L)'
;MAADLETIDYPCPACGSALYGWTAAHDPLRSGERIVIDHCESCGLAVTRAPEPPDPALEIVPMIRVLGGGSIELTAANRRSIQGSVGGAQWAGIEPELRRLHLNPESMRLLLAKRDIVVDSIRTPYSSESAKLMQQTLINAFTLRDNFLRNARAGRLPGPTNSKERWLQRLDYAVSYLVAVPCALVAYPLESFAAAVGRGGILEVKAHHPDPVGD
;
A
#
# COMPACT_ATOMS: atom_id res chain seq x y z
N MET A 1 -24.32 -11.80 8.95
CA MET A 1 -23.61 -13.09 8.96
C MET A 1 -22.17 -12.79 8.56
N ALA A 2 -21.29 -12.60 9.53
CA ALA A 2 -19.85 -12.52 9.26
C ALA A 2 -19.43 -13.94 8.89
N ALA A 3 -19.06 -14.18 7.63
CA ALA A 3 -18.39 -15.41 7.28
C ALA A 3 -17.15 -15.54 8.18
N ASP A 4 -16.87 -16.75 8.67
CA ASP A 4 -15.64 -17.07 9.40
C ASP A 4 -14.44 -16.75 8.50
N LEU A 5 -13.92 -15.52 8.62
CA LEU A 5 -12.67 -15.09 7.98
C LEU A 5 -11.44 -15.75 8.67
N GLU A 6 -11.67 -16.63 9.65
CA GLU A 6 -10.64 -17.35 10.41
C GLU A 6 -9.85 -18.31 9.53
N THR A 7 -10.43 -18.86 8.46
CA THR A 7 -9.74 -19.78 7.54
C THR A 7 -10.09 -19.47 6.07
N ILE A 8 -9.55 -18.36 5.56
CA ILE A 8 -9.48 -18.14 4.11
C ILE A 8 -8.11 -18.63 3.66
N ASP A 9 -8.09 -19.66 2.83
CA ASP A 9 -6.88 -20.25 2.28
C ASP A 9 -6.91 -20.14 0.74
N TYR A 10 -6.13 -19.22 0.21
CA TYR A 10 -5.80 -19.17 -1.21
C TYR A 10 -4.31 -18.87 -1.38
N PRO A 11 -3.67 -19.38 -2.44
CA PRO A 11 -2.24 -19.20 -2.65
C PRO A 11 -1.89 -17.74 -2.93
N CYS A 12 -0.65 -17.38 -2.64
CA CYS A 12 -0.10 -16.06 -2.94
C CYS A 12 -0.24 -15.77 -4.44
N PRO A 13 -0.89 -14.65 -4.83
CA PRO A 13 -1.11 -14.34 -6.24
C PRO A 13 0.19 -14.08 -7.00
N ALA A 14 1.28 -13.68 -6.31
CA ALA A 14 2.59 -13.47 -6.93
C ALA A 14 3.33 -14.79 -7.18
N CYS A 15 3.53 -15.63 -6.17
CA CYS A 15 4.43 -16.79 -6.24
C CYS A 15 3.77 -18.16 -6.05
N GLY A 16 2.49 -18.21 -5.68
CA GLY A 16 1.76 -19.46 -5.42
C GLY A 16 1.98 -20.07 -4.02
N SER A 17 2.89 -19.53 -3.20
CA SER A 17 3.13 -20.02 -1.83
C SER A 17 1.99 -19.69 -0.87
N ALA A 18 1.95 -20.31 0.30
CA ALA A 18 0.95 -20.01 1.34
C ALA A 18 1.01 -18.54 1.81
N LEU A 19 -0.15 -18.04 2.25
CA LEU A 19 -0.33 -16.74 2.88
C LEU A 19 -0.59 -16.95 4.38
N TYR A 20 0.08 -16.15 5.21
CA TYR A 20 -0.03 -16.23 6.66
C TYR A 20 -0.54 -14.92 7.24
N GLY A 21 -1.42 -15.00 8.25
CA GLY A 21 -1.89 -13.81 8.97
C GLY A 21 -0.71 -13.05 9.57
N TRP A 22 -0.55 -11.78 9.19
CA TRP A 22 0.61 -10.98 9.59
C TRP A 22 0.24 -9.86 10.54
N THR A 23 -0.77 -9.05 10.22
CA THR A 23 -1.18 -7.93 11.07
C THR A 23 -2.62 -7.51 10.84
N ALA A 24 -3.13 -6.61 11.69
CA ALA A 24 -4.46 -6.05 11.62
C ALA A 24 -4.40 -4.51 11.58
N ALA A 25 -4.60 -3.93 10.39
CA ALA A 25 -4.67 -2.48 10.19
C ALA A 25 -6.02 -1.93 10.68
N HIS A 26 -6.09 -0.64 11.02
CA HIS A 26 -7.39 0.00 11.22
C HIS A 26 -8.11 0.12 9.88
N ASP A 27 -9.42 -0.10 9.88
CA ASP A 27 -10.20 0.19 8.68
C ASP A 27 -10.19 1.72 8.42
N PRO A 28 -9.75 2.17 7.22
CA PRO A 28 -9.64 3.60 6.92
C PRO A 28 -11.01 4.30 6.77
N LEU A 29 -12.08 3.54 6.54
CA LEU A 29 -13.43 4.03 6.34
C LEU A 29 -14.30 3.85 7.59
N ARG A 30 -14.03 2.82 8.41
CA ARG A 30 -14.85 2.47 9.58
C ARG A 30 -14.05 2.50 10.89
N SER A 31 -14.39 3.43 11.78
CA SER A 31 -13.68 3.55 13.06
C SER A 31 -13.88 2.33 13.94
N GLY A 32 -12.78 1.80 14.49
CA GLY A 32 -12.81 0.66 15.41
C GLY A 32 -12.88 -0.70 14.73
N GLU A 33 -13.13 -0.75 13.41
CA GLU A 33 -12.99 -1.98 12.64
C GLU A 33 -11.52 -2.23 12.28
N ARG A 34 -11.18 -3.50 12.09
CA ARG A 34 -9.83 -3.96 11.78
C ARG A 34 -9.86 -4.80 10.51
N ILE A 35 -8.84 -4.63 9.68
CA ILE A 35 -8.66 -5.37 8.45
C ILE A 35 -7.43 -6.26 8.60
N VAL A 36 -7.62 -7.56 8.40
CA VAL A 36 -6.52 -8.53 8.45
C VAL A 36 -5.71 -8.46 7.16
N ILE A 37 -4.39 -8.44 7.33
CA ILE A 37 -3.42 -8.43 6.24
C ILE A 37 -2.60 -9.71 6.36
N ASP A 38 -2.60 -10.47 5.29
CA ASP A 38 -1.80 -11.67 5.12
C ASP A 38 -0.46 -11.32 4.48
N HIS A 39 0.56 -12.14 4.74
CA HIS A 39 1.90 -12.00 4.21
C HIS A 39 2.37 -13.32 3.62
N CYS A 40 3.01 -13.23 2.45
CA CYS A 40 3.72 -14.35 1.87
C CYS A 40 5.18 -14.35 2.33
N GLU A 41 5.61 -15.37 3.07
CA GLU A 41 7.00 -15.49 3.53
C GLU A 41 8.01 -15.74 2.39
N SER A 42 7.54 -16.25 1.25
CA SER A 42 8.40 -16.53 0.09
C SER A 42 8.78 -15.26 -0.69
N CYS A 43 7.79 -14.47 -1.13
CA CYS A 43 8.04 -13.29 -1.96
C CYS A 43 7.80 -11.95 -1.24
N GLY A 44 7.37 -11.98 0.02
CA GLY A 44 7.11 -10.80 0.85
C GLY A 44 5.87 -9.98 0.49
N LEU A 45 5.02 -10.48 -0.42
CA LEU A 45 3.78 -9.80 -0.78
C LEU A 45 2.86 -9.72 0.44
N ALA A 46 2.28 -8.57 0.70
CA ALA A 46 1.18 -8.44 1.66
C ALA A 46 -0.16 -8.34 0.92
N VAL A 47 -1.20 -8.97 1.47
CA VAL A 47 -2.52 -9.08 0.85
C VAL A 47 -3.60 -8.74 1.87
N THR A 48 -4.50 -7.81 1.53
CA THR A 48 -5.71 -7.58 2.33
C THR A 48 -6.64 -8.80 2.22
N ARG A 49 -6.93 -9.44 3.36
CA ARG A 49 -7.76 -10.64 3.44
C ARG A 49 -9.20 -10.33 3.05
N ALA A 50 -9.78 -11.17 2.18
CA ALA A 50 -11.20 -11.17 1.86
C ALA A 50 -11.61 -12.58 1.39
N PRO A 51 -12.91 -12.93 1.32
CA PRO A 51 -13.36 -14.28 0.97
C PRO A 51 -12.83 -14.83 -0.36
N GLU A 52 -12.65 -13.95 -1.36
CA GLU A 52 -12.15 -14.31 -2.68
C GLU A 52 -10.70 -13.84 -2.87
N PRO A 53 -9.86 -14.56 -3.64
CA PRO A 53 -8.51 -14.10 -3.94
C PRO A 53 -8.55 -12.79 -4.75
N PRO A 54 -7.59 -11.88 -4.53
CA PRO A 54 -7.48 -10.69 -5.37
C PRO A 54 -7.11 -11.06 -6.81
N ASP A 55 -7.73 -10.41 -7.80
CA ASP A 55 -7.31 -10.52 -9.19
C ASP A 55 -6.10 -9.60 -9.42
N PRO A 56 -4.90 -10.14 -9.66
CA PRO A 56 -3.73 -9.30 -9.78
C PRO A 56 -3.75 -8.43 -11.04
N ALA A 57 -4.49 -8.83 -12.08
CA ALA A 57 -4.59 -8.09 -13.34
C ALA A 57 -5.35 -6.79 -13.12
N LEU A 58 -6.51 -6.89 -12.48
CA LEU A 58 -7.33 -5.73 -12.15
C LEU A 58 -6.62 -4.78 -11.17
N GLU A 59 -5.76 -5.30 -10.29
CA GLU A 59 -5.06 -4.46 -9.31
C GLU A 59 -3.81 -3.76 -9.85
N ILE A 60 -3.09 -4.37 -10.80
CA ILE A 60 -1.85 -3.79 -11.34
C ILE A 60 -2.12 -2.85 -12.52
N VAL A 61 -3.14 -3.12 -13.34
CA VAL A 61 -3.47 -2.29 -14.51
C VAL A 61 -3.62 -0.80 -14.17
N PRO A 62 -4.28 -0.39 -13.07
CA PRO A 62 -4.37 1.03 -12.70
C PRO A 62 -3.02 1.69 -12.36
N MET A 63 -1.98 0.89 -12.09
CA MET A 63 -0.62 1.38 -11.79
C MET A 63 0.25 1.53 -13.05
N ILE A 64 -0.19 0.99 -14.19
CA ILE A 64 0.54 0.97 -15.45
C ILE A 64 0.34 2.30 -16.18
N ARG A 65 1.46 2.97 -16.50
CA ARG A 65 1.54 4.07 -17.43
C ARG A 65 2.27 3.63 -18.69
N VAL A 66 1.54 3.51 -19.79
CA VAL A 66 2.12 3.19 -21.10
C VAL A 66 2.82 4.43 -21.65
N LEU A 67 4.08 4.27 -22.02
CA LEU A 67 4.90 5.25 -22.71
C LEU A 67 4.96 4.91 -24.21
N GLY A 68 5.49 5.83 -25.02
CA GLY A 68 5.73 5.55 -26.44
C GLY A 68 6.69 4.37 -26.64
N GLY A 69 6.48 3.60 -27.70
CA GLY A 69 7.39 2.50 -28.07
C GLY A 69 7.30 1.25 -27.18
N GLY A 70 6.14 0.96 -26.58
CA GLY A 70 5.90 -0.28 -25.82
C GLY A 70 6.53 -0.31 -24.42
N SER A 71 7.20 0.78 -24.02
CA SER A 71 7.71 0.95 -22.66
C SER A 71 6.58 1.25 -21.66
N ILE A 72 6.75 0.77 -20.44
CA ILE A 72 5.80 0.89 -19.34
C ILE A 72 6.52 1.44 -18.12
N GLU A 73 5.89 2.41 -17.46
CA GLU A 73 6.26 2.83 -16.11
C GLU A 73 5.18 2.44 -15.12
N LEU A 74 5.58 1.90 -13.96
CA LEU A 74 4.67 1.64 -12.84
C LEU A 74 5.17 2.33 -11.58
N THR A 75 4.22 2.87 -10.82
CA THR A 75 4.49 3.44 -9.49
C THR A 75 3.58 2.78 -8.45
N ALA A 76 4.18 2.29 -7.37
CA ALA A 76 3.43 1.68 -6.26
C ALA A 76 4.07 2.00 -4.91
N ALA A 77 3.31 1.89 -3.83
CA ALA A 77 3.88 1.94 -2.49
C ALA A 77 4.79 0.73 -2.25
N ASN A 78 5.97 0.94 -1.66
CA ASN A 78 6.95 -0.11 -1.39
C ASN A 78 6.75 -0.68 0.02
N ARG A 79 6.20 -1.89 0.13
CA ARG A 79 6.04 -2.58 1.43
C ARG A 79 7.36 -2.84 2.13
N ARG A 80 8.45 -3.11 1.40
CA ARG A 80 9.79 -3.38 2.00
C ARG A 80 10.52 -2.10 2.45
N SER A 81 9.91 -0.93 2.30
CA SER A 81 10.48 0.36 2.69
C SER A 81 10.72 0.50 4.20
N ILE A 82 11.49 1.52 4.59
CA ILE A 82 11.65 1.90 6.01
C ILE A 82 10.29 2.31 6.59
N GLN A 83 9.49 3.12 5.90
CA GLN A 83 8.15 3.48 6.38
C GLN A 83 7.25 2.25 6.57
N GLY A 84 7.33 1.23 5.72
CA GLY A 84 6.59 -0.02 5.91
C GLY A 84 7.04 -0.81 7.13
N SER A 85 8.29 -0.62 7.56
CA SER A 85 8.83 -1.24 8.78
C SER A 85 8.47 -0.45 10.03
N VAL A 86 8.54 0.89 9.97
CA VAL A 86 8.20 1.80 11.07
C VAL A 86 6.70 1.84 11.33
N GLY A 87 5.90 1.93 10.27
CA GLY A 87 4.44 2.00 10.38
C GLY A 87 3.78 0.68 10.72
N GLY A 88 4.41 -0.45 10.38
CA GLY A 88 3.82 -1.78 10.58
C GLY A 88 2.40 -1.86 10.02
N ALA A 89 1.42 -2.13 10.88
CA ALA A 89 -0.01 -2.18 10.52
C ALA A 89 -0.59 -0.83 10.08
N GLN A 90 0.02 0.27 10.52
CA GLN A 90 -0.42 1.65 10.27
C GLN A 90 0.34 2.31 9.11
N TRP A 91 1.14 1.53 8.36
CA TRP A 91 1.86 2.04 7.20
C TRP A 91 0.87 2.62 6.17
N ALA A 92 1.09 3.86 5.75
CA ALA A 92 0.14 4.55 4.88
C ALA A 92 0.00 3.95 3.47
N GLY A 93 0.97 3.13 3.05
CA GLY A 93 0.88 2.36 1.80
C GLY A 93 -0.03 1.14 1.88
N ILE A 94 -0.57 0.82 3.06
CA ILE A 94 -1.70 -0.09 3.23
C ILE A 94 -2.96 0.69 2.84
N GLU A 95 -3.46 0.46 1.63
CA GLU A 95 -4.61 1.17 1.06
C GLU A 95 -5.75 0.18 0.71
N PRO A 96 -6.33 -0.53 1.69
CA PRO A 96 -7.33 -1.58 1.45
C PRO A 96 -8.59 -1.05 0.74
N GLU A 97 -8.84 0.25 0.81
CA GLU A 97 -9.90 0.94 0.09
C GLU A 97 -9.63 1.13 -1.41
N LEU A 98 -8.38 0.97 -1.86
CA LEU A 98 -7.97 1.11 -3.25
C LEU A 98 -7.51 -0.19 -3.88
N ARG A 99 -6.82 -1.03 -3.10
CA ARG A 99 -6.15 -2.24 -3.57
C ARG A 99 -5.94 -3.21 -2.43
N ARG A 100 -5.89 -4.51 -2.75
CA ARG A 100 -5.61 -5.57 -1.79
C ARG A 100 -4.16 -6.05 -1.88
N LEU A 101 -3.46 -5.79 -2.99
CA LEU A 101 -2.05 -6.14 -3.17
C LEU A 101 -1.11 -5.01 -2.70
N HIS A 102 -0.32 -5.30 -1.67
CA HIS A 102 0.68 -4.39 -1.10
C HIS A 102 2.08 -4.84 -1.49
N LEU A 103 2.60 -4.19 -2.52
CA LEU A 103 3.73 -4.69 -3.33
C LEU A 103 5.09 -4.39 -2.70
N ASN A 104 6.06 -5.25 -2.99
CA ASN A 104 7.48 -5.00 -2.82
C ASN A 104 8.21 -5.29 -4.16
N PRO A 105 9.53 -5.03 -4.28
CA PRO A 105 10.24 -5.24 -5.54
C PRO A 105 10.12 -6.66 -6.10
N GLU A 106 10.15 -7.68 -5.24
CA GLU A 106 10.13 -9.08 -5.64
C GLU A 106 8.73 -9.53 -6.06
N SER A 107 7.72 -9.23 -5.24
CA SER A 107 6.34 -9.53 -5.61
C SER A 107 5.93 -8.82 -6.91
N MET A 108 6.43 -7.60 -7.14
CA MET A 108 6.21 -6.84 -8.36
C MET A 108 6.81 -7.55 -9.58
N ARG A 109 8.08 -8.01 -9.51
CA ARG A 109 8.71 -8.76 -10.60
C ARG A 109 7.92 -10.00 -10.97
N LEU A 110 7.53 -10.79 -9.97
CA LEU A 110 6.78 -12.03 -10.20
C LEU A 110 5.41 -11.78 -10.83
N LEU A 111 4.71 -10.73 -10.39
CA LEU A 111 3.41 -10.39 -10.95
C LEU A 111 3.49 -9.83 -12.39
N LEU A 112 4.54 -9.09 -12.71
CA LEU A 112 4.80 -8.63 -14.08
C LEU A 112 5.23 -9.77 -15.00
N ALA A 113 6.09 -10.67 -14.52
CA ALA A 113 6.53 -11.84 -15.26
C ALA A 113 5.36 -12.76 -15.66
N LYS A 114 4.34 -12.89 -14.80
CA LYS A 114 3.10 -13.62 -15.12
C LYS A 114 2.27 -13.01 -16.27
N ARG A 115 2.62 -11.83 -16.75
CA ARG A 115 1.98 -11.14 -17.88
C ARG A 115 2.92 -10.91 -19.05
N ASP A 116 4.03 -11.63 -19.08
CA ASP A 116 5.06 -11.45 -20.10
C ASP A 116 5.53 -9.99 -20.18
N ILE A 117 5.62 -9.32 -19.01
CA ILE A 117 6.20 -7.98 -18.90
C ILE A 117 7.60 -8.12 -18.30
N VAL A 118 8.60 -7.72 -19.07
CA VAL A 118 10.01 -7.78 -18.68
C VAL A 118 10.38 -6.51 -17.93
N VAL A 119 10.92 -6.67 -16.72
CA VAL A 119 11.33 -5.54 -15.88
C VAL A 119 12.75 -5.10 -16.23
N ASP A 120 12.90 -3.86 -16.69
CA ASP A 120 14.19 -3.24 -17.00
C ASP A 120 14.89 -2.73 -15.75
N SER A 121 14.13 -2.07 -14.87
CA SER A 121 14.68 -1.55 -13.62
C SER A 121 13.61 -1.35 -12.56
N ILE A 122 14.00 -1.52 -11.29
CA ILE A 122 13.20 -1.15 -10.12
C ILE A 122 14.05 -0.22 -9.27
N ARG A 123 13.50 0.95 -8.93
CA ARG A 123 14.14 1.96 -8.10
C ARG A 123 13.21 2.37 -6.96
N THR A 124 13.79 2.95 -5.91
CA THR A 124 13.05 3.55 -4.79
C THR A 124 13.52 4.98 -4.57
N PRO A 125 13.25 5.90 -5.50
CA PRO A 125 13.76 7.26 -5.40
C PRO A 125 13.06 8.02 -4.27
N TYR A 126 13.72 9.07 -3.80
CA TYR A 126 13.08 10.08 -3.01
C TYR A 126 12.13 10.90 -3.90
N SER A 127 10.90 11.11 -3.44
CA SER A 127 9.94 12.02 -4.09
C SER A 127 9.10 12.74 -3.04
N SER A 128 8.45 13.84 -3.45
CA SER A 128 7.49 14.52 -2.57
C SER A 128 6.34 13.61 -2.18
N GLU A 129 5.93 12.69 -3.06
CA GLU A 129 4.90 11.68 -2.77
C GLU A 129 5.39 10.64 -1.77
N SER A 130 6.64 10.17 -1.88
CA SER A 130 7.20 9.23 -0.90
C SER A 130 7.35 9.88 0.49
N ALA A 131 7.74 11.16 0.55
CA ALA A 131 7.80 11.91 1.81
C ALA A 131 6.41 12.13 2.44
N LYS A 132 5.38 12.43 1.65
CA LYS A 132 3.99 12.54 2.12
C LYS A 132 3.47 11.20 2.64
N LEU A 133 3.83 10.09 2.00
CA LEU A 133 3.47 8.74 2.44
C LEU A 133 4.11 8.41 3.80
N MET A 134 5.37 8.80 4.00
CA MET A 134 6.07 8.68 5.28
C MET A 134 5.39 9.55 6.34
N GLN A 135 5.07 10.81 6.01
CA GLN A 135 4.37 11.70 6.92
C GLN A 135 3.01 11.13 7.35
N GLN A 136 2.22 10.63 6.40
CA GLN A 136 0.93 10.00 6.70
C GLN A 136 1.10 8.74 7.56
N THR A 137 2.16 7.96 7.33
CA THR A 137 2.48 6.79 8.17
C THR A 137 2.72 7.21 9.63
N LEU A 138 3.44 8.31 9.85
CA LEU A 138 3.64 8.84 11.21
C LEU A 138 2.36 9.41 11.81
N ILE A 139 1.51 10.06 11.00
CA ILE A 139 0.21 10.59 11.46
C ILE A 139 -0.71 9.44 11.87
N ASN A 140 -0.72 8.32 11.13
CA ASN A 140 -1.56 7.16 11.43
C ASN A 140 -1.32 6.61 12.85
N ALA A 141 -0.10 6.74 13.39
CA ALA A 141 0.22 6.35 14.76
C ALA A 141 -0.60 7.11 15.83
N PHE A 142 -1.16 8.27 15.49
CA PHE A 142 -1.94 9.11 16.40
C PHE A 142 -3.45 9.12 16.09
N THR A 143 -3.86 8.61 14.94
CA THR A 143 -5.27 8.62 14.52
C THR A 143 -5.98 7.30 14.82
N LEU A 144 -7.30 7.35 14.89
CA LEU A 144 -8.17 6.19 15.11
C LEU A 144 -8.50 5.43 13.83
N ARG A 145 -8.29 6.07 12.68
CA ARG A 145 -8.41 5.49 11.34
C ARG A 145 -7.08 5.65 10.63
N ASP A 146 -6.63 4.61 9.94
CA ASP A 146 -5.47 4.71 9.07
C ASP A 146 -5.82 5.56 7.84
N ASN A 147 -4.85 6.34 7.35
CA ASN A 147 -4.98 7.18 6.16
C ASN A 147 -6.14 8.18 6.19
N PHE A 148 -6.55 8.60 7.39
CA PHE A 148 -7.71 9.46 7.60
C PHE A 148 -7.68 10.74 6.74
N LEU A 149 -6.60 11.53 6.82
CA LEU A 149 -6.50 12.78 6.06
C LEU A 149 -6.54 12.55 4.55
N ARG A 150 -5.90 11.48 4.07
CA ARG A 150 -5.90 11.13 2.64
C ARG A 150 -7.32 10.82 2.17
N ASN A 151 -8.04 9.98 2.91
CA ASN A 151 -9.40 9.59 2.57
C ASN A 151 -10.42 10.73 2.77
N ALA A 152 -10.18 11.61 3.75
CA ALA A 152 -10.94 12.84 3.92
C ALA A 152 -10.82 13.75 2.69
N ARG A 153 -9.58 14.02 2.24
CA ARG A 153 -9.31 14.86 1.07
C ARG A 153 -9.84 14.25 -0.23
N ALA A 154 -9.85 12.92 -0.32
CA ALA A 154 -10.40 12.20 -1.46
C ALA A 154 -11.94 12.05 -1.41
N GLY A 155 -12.62 12.56 -0.38
CA GLY A 155 -14.08 12.44 -0.24
C GLY A 155 -14.57 11.01 -0.02
N ARG A 156 -13.70 10.10 0.45
CA ARG A 156 -14.02 8.67 0.63
C ARG A 156 -14.55 8.34 2.02
N LEU A 157 -14.40 9.25 2.98
CA LEU A 157 -14.90 9.01 4.34
C LEU A 157 -16.43 8.93 4.33
N PRO A 158 -17.02 7.86 4.90
CA PRO A 158 -18.47 7.81 5.07
C PRO A 158 -18.94 8.94 5.99
N GLY A 159 -20.17 9.39 5.78
CA GLY A 159 -20.82 10.33 6.70
C GLY A 159 -21.00 9.69 8.10
N PRO A 160 -20.87 10.46 9.19
CA PRO A 160 -21.04 9.91 10.53
C PRO A 160 -22.48 9.47 10.76
N THR A 161 -22.68 8.22 11.19
CA THR A 161 -24.02 7.64 11.44
C THR A 161 -24.61 8.09 12.77
N ASN A 162 -23.75 8.44 13.74
CA ASN A 162 -24.15 8.84 15.09
C ASN A 162 -23.26 9.96 15.67
N SER A 163 -23.64 10.49 16.83
CA SER A 163 -22.93 11.59 17.50
C SER A 163 -21.51 11.20 17.94
N LYS A 164 -21.31 9.95 18.38
CA LYS A 164 -20.00 9.41 18.77
C LYS A 164 -19.06 9.38 17.58
N GLU A 165 -19.48 8.84 16.43
CA GLU A 165 -18.67 8.82 15.21
C GLU A 165 -18.30 10.21 14.70
N ARG A 166 -19.25 11.16 14.79
CA ARG A 166 -18.99 12.56 14.45
C ARG A 166 -17.90 13.16 15.36
N TRP A 167 -17.92 12.84 16.64
CA TRP A 167 -16.89 13.28 17.58
C TRP A 167 -15.53 12.61 17.29
N LEU A 168 -15.50 11.30 17.06
CA LEU A 168 -14.26 10.57 16.70
C LEU A 168 -13.65 11.12 15.39
N GLN A 169 -14.48 11.41 14.39
CA GLN A 169 -14.03 12.01 13.14
C GLN A 169 -13.44 13.42 13.35
N ARG A 170 -14.04 14.24 14.22
CA ARG A 170 -13.49 15.55 14.60
C ARG A 170 -12.16 15.42 15.35
N LEU A 171 -12.03 14.42 16.21
CA LEU A 171 -10.80 14.12 16.93
C LEU A 171 -9.69 13.74 15.93
N ASP A 172 -9.96 12.85 14.98
CA ASP A 172 -9.01 12.48 13.92
C ASP A 172 -8.55 13.71 13.13
N TYR A 173 -9.45 14.63 12.75
CA TYR A 173 -9.06 15.90 12.14
C TYR A 173 -8.13 16.72 13.04
N ALA A 174 -8.55 16.98 14.29
CA ALA A 174 -7.80 17.82 15.22
C ALA A 174 -6.39 17.28 15.46
N VAL A 175 -6.28 15.97 15.75
CA VAL A 175 -5.00 15.29 15.95
C VAL A 175 -4.16 15.37 14.68
N SER A 176 -4.73 15.03 13.52
CA SER A 176 -4.00 15.06 12.26
C SER A 176 -3.42 16.44 11.95
N TYR A 177 -4.15 17.52 12.21
CA TYR A 177 -3.64 18.88 12.04
C TYR A 177 -2.55 19.23 13.06
N LEU A 178 -2.73 18.84 14.33
CA LEU A 178 -1.77 19.08 15.40
C LEU A 178 -0.42 18.41 15.10
N VAL A 179 -0.44 17.16 14.64
CA VAL A 179 0.78 16.37 14.41
C VAL A 179 1.36 16.52 13.00
N ALA A 180 0.66 17.16 12.06
CA ALA A 180 1.10 17.25 10.66
C ALA A 180 2.51 17.85 10.51
N VAL A 181 2.79 18.98 11.16
CA VAL A 181 4.10 19.67 11.08
C VAL A 181 5.22 18.86 11.74
N PRO A 182 5.11 18.39 13.01
CA PRO A 182 6.18 17.58 13.59
C PRO A 182 6.41 16.26 12.83
N CYS A 183 5.35 15.60 12.35
CA CYS A 183 5.50 14.43 11.49
C CYS A 183 6.23 14.76 10.18
N ALA A 184 5.97 15.91 9.55
CA ALA A 184 6.70 16.32 8.35
C ALA A 184 8.20 16.49 8.63
N LEU A 185 8.57 17.18 9.71
CA LEU A 185 9.97 17.42 10.08
C LEU A 185 10.77 16.11 10.26
N VAL A 186 10.12 15.03 10.68
CA VAL A 186 10.73 13.69 10.80
C VAL A 186 10.64 12.91 9.49
N ALA A 187 9.53 13.03 8.76
CA ALA A 187 9.29 12.25 7.54
C ALA A 187 10.31 12.54 6.43
N TYR A 188 10.60 13.81 6.18
CA TYR A 188 11.53 14.24 5.14
C TYR A 188 12.95 13.64 5.28
N PRO A 189 13.64 13.80 6.43
CA PRO A 189 14.97 13.21 6.59
C PRO A 189 14.93 11.69 6.61
N LEU A 190 13.90 11.08 7.22
CA LEU A 190 13.79 9.63 7.28
C LEU A 190 13.57 9.01 5.89
N GLU A 191 12.74 9.63 5.05
CA GLU A 191 12.52 9.19 3.67
C GLU A 191 13.75 9.45 2.79
N SER A 192 14.46 10.56 3.00
CA SER A 192 15.72 10.82 2.29
C SER A 192 16.77 9.73 2.60
N PHE A 193 16.90 9.37 3.88
CA PHE A 193 17.75 8.26 4.31
C PHE A 193 17.27 6.92 3.73
N ALA A 194 15.96 6.66 3.75
CA ALA A 194 15.37 5.45 3.22
C ALA A 194 15.67 5.28 1.72
N ALA A 195 15.50 6.34 0.92
CA ALA A 195 15.84 6.34 -0.49
C ALA A 195 17.34 6.10 -0.72
N ALA A 196 18.21 6.73 0.07
CA ALA A 196 19.67 6.56 -0.03
C ALA A 196 20.13 5.11 0.19
N VAL A 197 19.43 4.35 1.04
CA VAL A 197 19.73 2.91 1.28
C VAL A 197 18.90 1.95 0.42
N GLY A 198 18.21 2.44 -0.61
CA GLY A 198 17.40 1.61 -1.52
C GLY A 198 16.12 1.04 -0.89
N ARG A 199 15.62 1.69 0.18
CA ARG A 199 14.41 1.31 0.92
C ARG A 199 13.39 2.45 0.98
N GLY A 200 13.36 3.29 -0.05
CA GLY A 200 12.41 4.39 -0.19
C GLY A 200 10.97 3.91 -0.25
N GLY A 201 10.04 4.81 0.06
CA GLY A 201 8.63 4.53 0.27
C GLY A 201 7.83 4.17 -0.98
N ILE A 202 8.36 4.50 -2.16
CA ILE A 202 7.75 4.26 -3.47
C ILE A 202 8.63 3.32 -4.28
N LEU A 203 8.00 2.43 -5.04
CA LEU A 203 8.60 1.66 -6.12
C LEU A 203 8.35 2.41 -7.42
N GLU A 204 9.42 2.65 -8.18
CA GLU A 204 9.34 3.02 -9.58
C GLU A 204 9.89 1.87 -10.42
N VAL A 205 9.06 1.37 -11.34
CA VAL A 205 9.38 0.24 -12.20
C VAL A 205 9.37 0.72 -13.64
N LYS A 206 10.45 0.42 -14.36
CA LYS A 206 10.49 0.51 -15.82
C LYS A 206 10.47 -0.89 -16.38
N ALA A 207 9.61 -1.12 -17.36
CA ALA A 207 9.40 -2.42 -17.96
C ALA A 207 8.97 -2.28 -19.41
N HIS A 208 8.99 -3.37 -20.17
CA HIS A 208 8.46 -3.42 -21.53
C HIS A 208 7.78 -4.76 -21.78
N HIS A 209 6.87 -4.79 -22.76
CA HIS A 209 6.50 -6.05 -23.36
C HIS A 209 7.63 -6.51 -24.29
N PRO A 210 8.00 -7.80 -24.27
CA PRO A 210 8.93 -8.32 -25.25
C PRO A 210 8.36 -8.07 -26.65
N ASP A 211 9.21 -7.61 -27.57
CA ASP A 211 8.82 -7.52 -28.97
C ASP A 211 8.30 -8.90 -29.42
N PRO A 212 7.24 -8.97 -30.24
CA PRO A 212 6.85 -10.23 -30.84
C PRO A 212 8.08 -10.76 -31.59
N VAL A 213 8.57 -11.92 -31.20
CA VAL A 213 9.65 -12.61 -31.91
C VAL A 213 9.16 -12.72 -33.35
N GLY A 214 9.83 -12.00 -34.27
CA GLY A 214 9.47 -12.05 -35.68
C GLY A 214 9.63 -13.48 -36.18
N ASP A 215 8.53 -14.09 -36.59
CA ASP A 215 8.49 -15.36 -37.32
C ASP A 215 9.20 -15.24 -38.68
#